data_AF-X1G3I3-F1
#
_entry.id   AF-X1G3I3-F1
#
_cell.length_a   1.000
_cell.length_b   1.000
_cell.length_c   1.000
_cell.angle_alpha   90.00
_cell.angle_beta   90.00
_cell.angle_gamma   90.00
#
_symmetry.space_group_name_H-M   'P 1'
#
loop_
_entity.id
_entity.type
_entity.pdbx_description
1 polymer ?
#
loop_
_entity_poly.entity_id
_entity_poly.type
_entity_poly.pdbx_seq_one_letter_code
_entity_poly.pdbx_strand_id
1 'polypeptide(L)'
;LFCHVGVVVDGRPHVLPTLHARVDDIFYVHGSTAARILAAARPGPLPICVTVSLLDGLVIARSAFHHSLNYRSVVVHGDARLVTGAEERSRMLGALVDRVGTDRSAQCRPPTAKKLAATSVLAVD
;
A
#
# COMPACT_ATOMS: atom_id res chain seq x y z
N LEU A 1 7.82 -4.18 -0.72
CA LEU A 1 6.89 -4.21 -1.87
C LEU A 1 5.45 -4.36 -1.45
N PHE A 2 5.17 -5.32 -0.58
CA PHE A 2 3.82 -5.74 -0.20
C PHE A 2 3.45 -5.23 1.20
N CYS A 3 2.17 -4.97 1.44
CA CYS A 3 1.62 -4.58 2.73
C CYS A 3 0.18 -5.12 2.86
N HIS A 4 -0.36 -5.04 4.08
CA HIS A 4 -1.76 -5.28 4.37
C HIS A 4 -2.41 -3.99 4.86
N VAL A 5 -3.52 -3.60 4.23
CA VAL A 5 -4.32 -2.43 4.62
C VAL A 5 -5.55 -2.90 5.37
N GLY A 6 -5.57 -2.64 6.67
CA GLY A 6 -6.70 -2.76 7.56
C GLY A 6 -7.62 -1.54 7.49
N VAL A 7 -8.92 -1.75 7.32
CA VAL A 7 -9.94 -0.69 7.30
C VAL A 7 -11.29 -1.23 7.78
N VAL A 8 -12.14 -0.38 8.31
CA VAL A 8 -13.54 -0.71 8.59
C VAL A 8 -14.42 -0.08 7.51
N VAL A 9 -15.16 -0.91 6.77
CA VAL A 9 -16.13 -0.46 5.77
C VAL A 9 -17.45 -1.18 6.05
N ASP A 10 -18.56 -0.45 6.06
CA ASP A 10 -19.90 -0.98 6.38
C ASP A 10 -19.94 -1.74 7.72
N GLY A 11 -19.22 -1.23 8.73
CA GLY A 11 -19.14 -1.82 10.06
C GLY A 11 -18.34 -3.13 10.14
N ARG A 12 -17.66 -3.55 9.07
CA ARG A 12 -16.87 -4.78 9.03
C ARG A 12 -15.37 -4.50 8.81
N PRO A 13 -14.48 -5.18 9.56
CA PRO A 13 -13.05 -5.07 9.32
C PRO A 13 -12.66 -5.81 8.05
N HIS A 14 -11.80 -5.18 7.25
CA HIS A 14 -11.21 -5.72 6.04
C HIS A 14 -9.70 -5.57 6.10
N VAL A 15 -8.98 -6.60 5.66
CA VAL A 15 -7.52 -6.58 5.53
C VAL A 15 -7.17 -6.95 4.10
N LEU A 16 -6.71 -5.97 3.32
CA LEU A 16 -6.42 -6.17 1.90
C LEU A 16 -4.91 -6.19 1.65
N PRO A 17 -4.39 -7.27 1.02
CA PRO A 17 -3.02 -7.29 0.55
C PRO A 17 -2.85 -6.38 -0.68
N THR A 18 -1.82 -5.53 -0.69
CA THR A 18 -1.52 -4.66 -1.84
C THR A 18 -0.05 -4.24 -1.91
N LEU A 19 0.36 -3.72 -3.07
CA LEU A 19 1.65 -3.06 -3.23
C LEU A 19 1.62 -1.64 -2.67
N HIS A 20 2.75 -1.21 -2.12
CA HIS A 20 2.93 0.14 -1.64
C HIS A 20 4.23 0.78 -2.11
N ALA A 21 4.19 2.11 -2.16
CA ALA A 21 5.35 2.97 -2.31
C ALA A 21 5.44 3.92 -1.10
N ARG A 22 6.66 4.28 -0.70
CA ARG A 22 6.92 5.41 0.18
C ARG A 22 7.65 6.45 -0.65
N VAL A 23 7.14 7.67 -0.71
CA VAL A 23 7.81 8.81 -1.35
C VAL A 23 7.94 9.88 -0.28
N ASP A 24 9.18 10.26 0.01
CA ASP A 24 9.52 11.06 1.19
C ASP A 24 8.92 10.41 2.45
N ASP A 25 8.09 11.13 3.20
CA ASP A 25 7.44 10.60 4.41
C ASP A 25 6.01 10.10 4.18
N ILE A 26 5.51 10.13 2.94
CA ILE A 26 4.14 9.75 2.62
C ILE A 26 4.09 8.30 2.13
N PHE A 27 3.20 7.52 2.72
CA PHE A 27 2.91 6.15 2.33
C PHE A 27 1.76 6.11 1.33
N TYR A 28 1.93 5.37 0.23
CA TYR A 28 0.93 5.29 -0.82
C TYR A 28 0.54 3.87 -1.18
N VAL A 29 -0.74 3.69 -1.45
CA VAL A 29 -1.30 2.49 -2.08
C VAL A 29 -2.13 2.87 -3.29
N HIS A 30 -2.28 1.94 -4.23
CA HIS A 30 -3.12 2.14 -5.41
C HIS A 30 -4.09 0.99 -5.57
N GLY A 31 -5.13 1.22 -6.36
CA GLY A 31 -6.07 0.19 -6.76
C GLY A 31 -7.00 0.66 -7.86
N SER A 32 -7.90 -0.24 -8.26
CA SER A 32 -9.01 0.12 -9.15
C SER A 32 -9.86 1.23 -8.51
N THR A 33 -10.33 2.18 -9.31
CA THR A 33 -11.29 3.22 -8.87
C THR A 33 -12.60 2.65 -8.32
N ALA A 34 -12.92 1.40 -8.68
CA ALA A 34 -14.10 0.66 -8.20
C ALA A 34 -13.80 -0.22 -6.97
N ALA A 35 -12.55 -0.30 -6.51
CA ALA A 35 -12.22 -1.08 -5.33
C ALA A 35 -12.84 -0.45 -4.07
N ARG A 36 -13.35 -1.30 -3.17
CA ARG A 36 -14.17 -0.85 -2.04
C ARG A 36 -13.46 0.12 -1.09
N ILE A 37 -12.18 -0.08 -0.81
CA ILE A 37 -11.39 0.88 0.01
C ILE A 37 -11.29 2.24 -0.69
N LEU A 38 -11.08 2.26 -2.00
CA LEU A 38 -10.95 3.48 -2.79
C LEU A 38 -12.28 4.22 -2.89
N ALA A 39 -13.39 3.49 -2.95
CA ALA A 39 -14.73 4.07 -2.86
C ALA A 39 -15.00 4.65 -1.46
N ALA A 40 -14.58 3.96 -0.40
CA ALA A 40 -14.76 4.38 0.99
C ALA A 40 -14.01 5.67 1.35
N ALA A 41 -12.91 5.99 0.65
CA ALA A 41 -12.16 7.23 0.84
C ALA A 41 -12.69 8.43 0.03
N ARG A 42 -13.75 8.26 -0.79
CA ARG A 42 -14.34 9.36 -1.57
C ARG A 42 -15.03 10.44 -0.73
N PRO A 43 -15.77 10.10 0.35
CA PRO A 43 -16.44 11.11 1.18
C PRO A 43 -15.49 11.99 1.99
N GLY A 44 -14.25 11.55 2.19
CA GLY A 44 -13.26 12.24 3.02
C GLY A 44 -12.11 11.31 3.45
N PRO A 45 -11.20 11.79 4.30
CA PRO A 45 -10.12 10.98 4.84
C PRO A 45 -10.66 9.71 5.51
N LEU A 46 -10.03 8.57 5.20
CA LEU A 46 -10.46 7.24 5.64
C LEU A 46 -9.47 6.69 6.66
N PRO A 47 -9.87 6.48 7.93
CA PRO A 47 -8.99 5.87 8.91
C PRO A 47 -8.56 4.47 8.49
N ILE A 48 -7.26 4.24 8.39
CA ILE A 48 -6.69 2.95 8.05
C ILE A 48 -5.54 2.56 8.97
N CYS A 49 -5.21 1.27 8.94
CA CYS A 49 -4.03 0.69 9.55
C CYS A 49 -3.26 -0.05 8.47
N VAL A 50 -1.98 0.25 8.29
CA VAL A 50 -1.12 -0.46 7.34
C VAL A 50 -0.08 -1.26 8.09
N THR A 51 -0.03 -2.55 7.80
CA THR A 51 0.98 -3.46 8.35
C THR A 51 1.91 -3.94 7.23
N VAL A 52 3.20 -3.77 7.44
CA VAL A 52 4.25 -4.40 6.64
C VAL A 52 5.01 -5.35 7.54
N SER A 53 5.10 -6.62 7.14
CA SER A 53 5.88 -7.64 7.85
C SER A 53 6.83 -8.31 6.87
N LEU A 54 8.08 -8.49 7.30
CA LEU A 54 9.12 -9.23 6.59
C LEU A 54 9.55 -10.40 7.48
N LEU A 55 9.36 -11.62 6.98
CA LEU A 55 9.85 -12.82 7.63
C LEU A 55 11.31 -13.05 7.23
N ASP A 56 12.20 -13.08 8.23
CA ASP A 56 13.64 -13.22 8.03
C ASP A 56 14.13 -14.64 8.35
N GLY A 57 13.39 -15.41 9.14
CA GLY A 57 13.74 -16.81 9.39
C GLY A 57 12.89 -17.49 10.46
N LEU A 58 13.03 -18.81 10.54
CA LEU A 58 12.43 -19.63 11.59
C LEU A 58 13.41 -19.79 12.76
N VAL A 59 12.93 -19.64 13.98
CA VAL A 59 13.66 -20.01 15.19
C VAL A 59 13.28 -21.44 15.56
N ILE A 60 14.18 -22.38 15.30
CA ILE A 60 13.98 -23.80 15.61
C ILE A 60 14.70 -24.13 16.92
N ALA A 61 13.92 -24.37 17.99
CA ALA A 61 14.43 -24.67 19.32
C ALA A 61 14.22 -26.14 19.69
N ARG A 62 14.81 -26.58 20.82
CA ARG A 62 14.63 -27.95 21.35
C ARG A 62 13.28 -28.18 22.01
N SER A 63 12.67 -27.13 22.56
CA SER A 63 11.35 -27.18 23.20
C SER A 63 10.34 -26.52 22.30
N ALA A 64 9.15 -27.12 22.20
CA ALA A 64 8.02 -26.58 21.46
C ALA A 64 7.70 -25.13 21.86
N PHE A 65 7.90 -24.79 23.13
CA PHE A 65 7.63 -23.47 23.70
C PHE A 65 8.55 -22.35 23.19
N HIS A 66 9.71 -22.69 22.61
CA HIS A 66 10.71 -21.71 22.17
C HIS A 66 10.83 -21.59 20.66
N HIS A 67 9.97 -22.26 19.88
CA HIS A 67 9.86 -21.99 18.45
C HIS A 67 9.30 -20.60 18.21
N SER A 68 9.85 -19.90 17.21
CA SER A 68 9.43 -18.55 16.89
C SER A 68 9.85 -18.16 15.46
N LEU A 69 9.75 -16.87 15.15
CA LEU A 69 10.13 -16.27 13.88
C LEU A 69 11.03 -15.06 14.13
N ASN A 70 12.11 -14.94 13.36
CA ASN A 70 12.78 -13.66 13.20
C ASN A 70 11.98 -12.88 12.15
N TYR A 71 11.43 -11.73 12.53
CA TYR A 71 10.70 -10.86 11.61
C TYR A 71 10.92 -9.40 11.94
N ARG A 72 10.72 -8.56 10.93
CA ARG A 72 10.62 -7.10 11.06
C ARG A 72 9.22 -6.69 10.69
N SER A 73 8.62 -5.78 11.45
CA SER A 73 7.32 -5.23 11.09
C SER A 73 7.17 -3.78 11.48
N VAL A 74 6.34 -3.07 10.73
CA VAL A 74 5.86 -1.73 11.08
C VAL A 74 4.34 -1.71 10.94
N VAL A 75 3.69 -1.00 11.85
CA VAL A 75 2.26 -0.68 11.81
C VAL A 75 2.12 0.83 11.72
N VAL A 76 1.45 1.30 10.69
CA VAL A 76 1.19 2.72 10.43
C VAL A 76 -0.30 2.97 10.56
N HIS A 77 -0.69 3.88 11.43
CA HIS A 77 -2.06 4.38 11.53
C HIS A 77 -2.13 5.74 10.89
N GLY A 78 -3.20 6.01 10.15
CA GLY A 78 -3.40 7.33 9.57
C GLY A 78 -4.71 7.43 8.80
N ASP A 79 -5.08 8.66 8.46
CA ASP A 79 -6.26 8.95 7.68
C ASP A 79 -5.88 9.04 6.19
N ALA A 80 -6.23 8.00 5.45
CA ALA A 80 -5.91 7.91 4.03
C ALA A 80 -6.75 8.92 3.22
N ARG A 81 -6.07 9.77 2.45
CA ARG A 81 -6.70 10.70 1.51
C ARG A 81 -6.58 10.23 0.07
N LEU A 82 -7.58 10.55 -0.75
CA LEU A 82 -7.51 10.32 -2.19
C LEU A 82 -6.55 11.32 -2.84
N VAL A 83 -5.62 10.83 -3.66
CA VAL A 83 -4.74 11.68 -4.46
C VAL A 83 -5.47 12.19 -5.71
N THR A 84 -5.74 13.50 -5.73
CA THR A 84 -6.44 14.18 -6.81
C THR A 84 -5.49 14.85 -7.82
N GLY A 85 -4.29 15.25 -7.38
CA GLY A 85 -3.28 15.87 -8.24
C GLY A 85 -2.66 14.88 -9.23
N ALA A 86 -2.61 15.26 -10.51
CA ALA A 86 -2.04 14.42 -11.56
C ALA A 86 -0.53 14.18 -11.38
N GLU A 87 0.21 15.20 -10.93
CA GLU A 87 1.65 15.09 -10.69
C GLU A 87 1.98 14.16 -9.53
N GLU A 88 1.32 14.35 -8.37
CA GLU A 88 1.48 13.49 -7.19
C GLU A 88 1.14 12.03 -7.55
N ARG A 89 0.03 11.81 -8.26
CA ARG A 89 -0.36 10.48 -8.75
C ARG A 89 0.72 9.86 -9.64
N SER A 90 1.24 10.63 -10.60
CA SER A 90 2.23 10.13 -11.56
C SER A 90 3.57 9.81 -10.87
N ARG A 91 4.00 10.68 -9.95
CA ARG A 91 5.20 10.48 -9.12
C ARG A 91 5.10 9.20 -8.29
N MET A 92 3.99 9.02 -7.58
CA MET A 92 3.71 7.83 -6.78
C MET A 92 3.67 6.56 -7.63
N LEU A 93 2.97 6.57 -8.77
CA LEU A 93 2.87 5.40 -9.64
C LEU A 93 4.24 5.03 -10.26
N GLY A 94 5.06 6.03 -10.60
CA GLY A 94 6.45 5.82 -11.01
C GLY A 94 7.27 5.14 -9.90
N ALA A 95 7.26 5.72 -8.69
CA ALA A 95 7.96 5.17 -7.53
C ALA A 95 7.51 3.73 -7.18
N LEU A 96 6.23 3.42 -7.39
CA LEU A 96 5.72 2.06 -7.20
C LEU A 96 6.30 1.07 -8.22
N VAL A 97 6.48 1.49 -9.48
CA VAL A 97 7.12 0.65 -10.50
C VAL A 97 8.61 0.50 -10.22
N ASP A 98 9.30 1.56 -9.81
CA ASP A 98 10.73 1.53 -9.48
C ASP A 98 11.04 0.69 -8.22
N ARG A 99 10.03 0.51 -7.37
CA ARG A 99 10.08 -0.45 -6.26
C ARG A 99 10.19 -1.91 -6.73
N VAL A 100 9.72 -2.23 -7.93
CA VAL A 100 9.86 -3.58 -8.54
C VAL A 100 11.26 -3.80 -9.13
N GLY A 101 11.92 -2.74 -9.58
CA GLY A 101 13.30 -2.79 -10.08
C GLY A 101 13.86 -1.41 -10.38
N THR A 102 15.18 -1.28 -10.31
CA THR A 102 15.88 0.00 -10.52
C THR A 102 15.52 0.66 -11.84
N ASP A 103 15.06 1.91 -11.77
CA ASP A 103 14.63 2.76 -12.89
C ASP A 103 13.63 2.09 -13.85
N ARG A 104 12.82 1.16 -13.32
CA ARG A 104 11.93 0.34 -14.13
C ARG A 104 10.84 1.17 -14.80
N SER A 105 10.38 2.25 -14.16
CA SER A 105 9.36 3.15 -14.68
C SER A 105 9.78 3.79 -16.01
N ALA A 106 11.03 4.20 -16.14
CA ALA A 106 11.61 4.78 -17.36
C ALA A 106 11.81 3.75 -18.48
N GLN A 107 11.94 2.47 -18.13
CA GLN A 107 12.08 1.36 -19.08
C GLN A 107 10.73 0.77 -19.53
N CYS A 108 9.62 1.26 -18.98
CA CYS A 108 8.28 0.80 -19.30
C CYS A 108 7.54 1.82 -20.17
N ARG A 109 6.66 1.33 -21.05
CA ARG A 109 5.73 2.20 -21.78
C ARG A 109 4.83 2.95 -20.79
N PRO A 110 4.67 4.27 -20.93
CA PRO A 110 3.78 5.05 -20.07
C PRO A 110 2.33 4.54 -20.06
N PRO A 111 1.59 4.71 -18.95
CA PRO A 111 0.18 4.38 -18.91
C PRO A 111 -0.62 5.31 -19.83
N THR A 112 -1.66 4.77 -20.46
CA THR A 112 -2.60 5.58 -21.24
C THR A 112 -3.54 6.36 -20.30
N ALA A 113 -4.14 7.44 -20.79
CA ALA A 113 -5.15 8.20 -20.05
C ALA A 113 -6.28 7.30 -19.53
N LYS A 114 -6.74 6.34 -20.33
CA LYS A 114 -7.75 5.35 -19.91
C LYS A 114 -7.30 4.50 -18.72
N LYS A 115 -6.03 4.08 -18.68
CA LYS A 115 -5.49 3.30 -17.55
C LYS A 115 -5.39 4.17 -16.30
N LEU A 116 -4.88 5.39 -16.42
CA LEU A 116 -4.80 6.35 -15.32
C LEU A 116 -6.19 6.69 -14.74
N ALA A 117 -7.21 6.82 -15.60
CA ALA A 117 -8.59 7.07 -15.18
C ALA A 117 -9.22 5.88 -14.44
N ALA A 118 -8.71 4.66 -14.62
CA ALA A 118 -9.15 3.47 -13.90
C ALA A 118 -8.36 3.20 -12.61
N THR A 119 -7.34 4.02 -12.31
CA THR A 119 -6.47 3.86 -11.14
C THR A 119 -6.66 4.99 -10.14
N SER A 120 -7.00 4.63 -8.91
CA SER A 120 -7.00 5.55 -7.76
C SER A 120 -5.78 5.30 -6.88
N VAL A 121 -5.32 6.35 -6.23
CA VAL A 121 -4.19 6.34 -5.29
C VAL A 121 -4.65 6.92 -3.96
N LEU A 122 -4.29 6.27 -2.86
CA LEU A 122 -4.42 6.80 -1.50
C LEU A 122 -3.05 7.17 -0.97
N ALA A 123 -3.00 8.28 -0.25
CA ALA A 123 -1.85 8.75 0.50
C ALA A 123 -2.17 8.69 2.00
N VAL A 124 -1.18 8.32 2.79
CA VAL A 124 -1.20 8.32 4.26
C VAL A 124 0.03 9.09 4.70
N ASP A 125 -0.19 10.19 5.40
CA ASP A 125 0.87 11.02 5.97
C ASP A 125 1.33 10.48 7.34
#